data_AF-A0A6J7VW92-F1
#
_entry.id   AF-A0A6J7VW92-F1
#
_cell.length_a   1.000
_cell.length_b   1.000
_cell.length_c   1.000
_cell.angle_alpha   90.00
_cell.angle_beta   90.00
_cell.angle_gamma   90.00
#
_symmetry.space_group_name_H-M   'P 1'
#
loop_
_entity.id
_entity.type
_entity.pdbx_description
1 polymer ?
#
loop_
_entity_poly.entity_id
_entity_poly.type
_entity_poly.pdbx_seq_one_letter_code
_entity_poly.pdbx_strand_id
1 'polypeptide(L)'
;MVRVDYPDDHGLLHGVISKNKTEAIFAYIQITPTVAVNPAPLKFPGLESDATYEIKAVFPAGEPRYMSVKKPDWMSGITLSGSALSAIGVSAPILAPANAFLIEITKR
;
A
#
# COMPACT_ATOMS: atom_id res chain seq x y z
N MET A 1 13.01 8.73 2.09
CA MET A 1 12.68 7.33 1.73
C MET A 1 12.18 6.65 2.98
N VAL A 2 11.04 5.96 2.89
CA VAL A 2 10.42 5.18 3.97
C VAL A 2 10.47 3.73 3.53
N ARG A 3 11.22 2.91 4.25
CA ARG A 3 11.13 1.45 4.13
C ARG A 3 10.20 0.99 5.24
N VAL A 4 9.13 0.29 4.88
CA VAL A 4 8.23 -0.29 5.87
C VAL A 4 8.72 -1.70 6.15
N ASP A 5 8.87 -2.04 7.43
CA ASP A 5 9.16 -3.40 7.86
C ASP A 5 7.89 -4.25 7.67
N TYR A 6 7.70 -4.72 6.44
CA TYR A 6 6.61 -5.61 6.08
C TYR A 6 6.96 -7.03 6.58
N PRO A 7 6.06 -7.71 7.32
CA PRO A 7 6.39 -8.94 8.04
C PRO A 7 6.41 -10.21 7.16
N ASP A 8 6.36 -10.07 5.83
CA ASP A 8 6.43 -11.18 4.86
C ASP A 8 7.62 -10.95 3.92
N ASP A 9 8.62 -11.83 3.98
CA ASP A 9 9.85 -11.77 3.17
C ASP A 9 9.58 -11.94 1.65
N HIS A 10 8.40 -12.42 1.27
CA HIS A 10 8.01 -12.54 -0.13
C HIS A 10 7.53 -11.21 -0.73
N GLY A 11 7.23 -10.21 0.11
CA GLY A 11 6.73 -8.90 -0.26
C GLY A 11 7.60 -7.74 0.23
N LEU A 12 7.55 -6.61 -0.47
CA LEU A 12 8.16 -5.36 -0.02
C LEU A 12 7.14 -4.23 -0.05
N LEU A 13 7.26 -3.33 0.91
CA LEU A 13 6.55 -2.05 0.93
C LEU A 13 7.54 -0.92 1.21
N HIS A 14 7.65 0.02 0.28
CA HIS A 14 8.52 1.19 0.45
C HIS A 14 7.97 2.40 -0.30
N GLY A 15 8.36 3.60 0.12
CA GLY A 15 7.85 4.81 -0.50
C GLY A 15 8.57 6.09 -0.08
N VAL A 16 7.96 7.21 -0.42
CA VAL A 16 8.37 8.54 -0.02
C VAL A 16 7.15 9.35 0.38
N ILE A 17 7.33 10.24 1.35
CA ILE A 17 6.32 11.18 1.82
C ILE A 17 6.87 12.58 1.57
N SER A 18 6.02 13.50 1.11
CA SER A 18 6.37 14.89 0.93
C SER A 18 6.77 15.53 2.26
N LYS A 19 7.64 16.55 2.23
CA LYS A 19 8.13 17.20 3.47
C LYS A 19 7.01 17.83 4.31
N ASN A 20 5.98 18.33 3.65
CA ASN A 20 4.78 18.91 4.26
C ASN A 20 3.69 17.85 4.56
N LYS A 21 3.97 16.56 4.33
CA LYS A 21 3.07 15.43 4.62
C LYS A 21 1.69 15.52 3.94
N THR A 22 1.58 16.24 2.83
CA THR A 22 0.33 16.34 2.05
C THR A 22 0.22 15.23 1.02
N GLU A 23 1.32 14.64 0.59
CA GLU A 23 1.36 13.65 -0.48
C GLU A 23 2.35 12.54 -0.16
N ALA A 24 2.06 11.32 -0.61
CA ALA A 24 3.00 10.22 -0.56
C ALA A 24 2.78 9.26 -1.74
N ILE A 25 3.86 8.58 -2.12
CA ILE A 25 3.80 7.48 -3.06
C ILE A 25 4.55 6.27 -2.49
N PHE A 26 3.90 5.12 -2.51
CA PHE A 26 4.46 3.85 -2.08
C PHE A 26 4.39 2.83 -3.21
N ALA A 27 5.27 1.84 -3.18
CA ALA A 27 5.24 0.67 -4.02
C ALA A 27 5.07 -0.57 -3.15
N TYR A 28 4.11 -1.43 -3.52
CA TYR A 28 4.02 -2.78 -3.00
C TYR A 28 4.48 -3.76 -4.08
N ILE A 29 5.41 -4.63 -3.72
CA ILE A 29 6.08 -5.56 -4.63
C ILE A 29 5.94 -6.97 -4.09
N GLN A 30 5.50 -7.90 -4.93
CA GLN A 30 5.57 -9.33 -4.66
C GLN A 30 6.79 -9.90 -5.40
N ILE A 31 7.87 -10.20 -4.68
CA ILE A 31 9.10 -10.70 -5.28
C ILE A 31 8.94 -12.17 -5.66
N THR A 32 8.48 -12.97 -4.70
CA THR A 32 8.23 -14.41 -4.82
C THR A 32 6.80 -14.71 -4.40
N PRO A 33 6.22 -15.89 -4.71
CA PRO A 33 4.86 -16.21 -4.29
C PRO A 33 4.72 -16.13 -2.77
N THR A 34 3.69 -15.43 -2.27
CA THR A 34 3.36 -15.50 -0.84
C THR A 34 2.77 -16.86 -0.51
N VAL A 35 3.05 -17.35 0.70
CA VAL A 35 2.44 -18.55 1.27
C VAL A 35 1.24 -18.22 2.17
N ALA A 36 0.99 -16.92 2.42
CA ALA A 36 -0.10 -16.47 3.26
C ALA A 36 -1.43 -16.40 2.49
N VAL A 37 -2.48 -16.99 3.06
CA VAL A 37 -3.86 -16.85 2.53
C VAL A 37 -4.42 -15.46 2.84
N ASN A 38 -4.01 -14.88 3.97
CA ASN A 38 -4.34 -13.51 4.38
C ASN A 38 -3.03 -12.77 4.69
N PRO A 39 -2.44 -12.06 3.72
CA PRO A 39 -1.22 -11.32 3.96
C PRO A 39 -1.44 -10.19 4.98
N ALA A 40 -0.36 -9.77 5.64
CA ALA A 40 -0.40 -8.66 6.58
C ALA A 40 -0.90 -7.37 5.91
N PRO A 41 -1.56 -6.47 6.65
CA PRO A 41 -2.00 -5.20 6.07
C PRO A 41 -0.82 -4.31 5.67
N LEU A 42 -1.00 -3.55 4.59
CA LEU A 42 -0.09 -2.49 4.18
C LEU A 42 -0.29 -1.27 5.09
N LYS A 43 0.74 -0.91 5.85
CA LYS A 43 0.71 0.23 6.78
C LYS A 43 1.63 1.34 6.30
N PHE A 44 1.22 2.58 6.51
CA PHE A 44 1.90 3.77 5.99
C PHE A 44 2.26 4.74 7.13
N PRO A 45 3.35 4.47 7.88
CA PRO A 45 3.80 5.36 8.94
C PRO A 45 4.38 6.67 8.38
N GLY A 46 4.38 7.73 9.20
CA GLY A 46 5.02 9.02 8.90
C GLY A 46 4.09 10.12 8.37
N LEU A 47 2.82 9.79 8.10
CA LEU A 47 1.76 10.75 7.82
C LEU A 47 1.34 11.55 9.08
N GLU A 48 0.61 12.66 8.91
CA GLU A 48 0.05 13.39 10.06
C GLU A 48 -1.15 12.63 10.63
N SER A 49 -1.13 12.33 11.93
CA SER A 49 -2.10 11.44 12.57
C SER A 49 -3.56 11.93 12.49
N ASP A 50 -3.76 13.23 12.63
CA ASP A 50 -5.08 13.87 12.66
C ASP A 50 -5.57 14.34 11.29
N ALA A 51 -4.72 14.22 10.26
CA ALA A 51 -5.10 14.54 8.89
C ALA A 51 -5.84 13.36 8.24
N THR A 52 -6.70 13.71 7.29
CA THR A 52 -7.44 12.75 6.48
C THR A 52 -6.80 12.65 5.10
N TYR A 53 -6.62 11.41 4.62
CA TYR A 53 -5.98 11.11 3.36
C TYR A 53 -6.87 10.23 2.50
N GLU A 54 -6.90 10.52 1.21
CA GLU A 54 -7.34 9.56 0.21
C GLU A 54 -6.18 8.66 -0.17
N ILE A 55 -6.42 7.35 -0.18
CA ILE A 55 -5.48 6.32 -0.62
C ILE A 55 -6.10 5.52 -1.76
N LYS A 56 -5.33 5.27 -2.83
CA LYS A 56 -5.76 4.48 -3.99
C LYS A 56 -4.58 3.78 -4.64
N ALA A 57 -4.84 2.72 -5.40
CA ALA A 57 -3.84 2.10 -6.26
C ALA A 57 -3.76 2.83 -7.60
N VAL A 58 -2.56 2.94 -8.17
CA VAL A 58 -2.32 3.49 -9.50
C VAL A 58 -1.38 2.59 -10.31
N PHE A 59 -1.57 2.60 -11.63
CA PHE A 59 -0.97 1.63 -12.56
C PHE A 59 -0.28 2.31 -13.76
N PRO A 60 0.68 3.21 -13.55
CA PRO A 60 1.33 3.92 -14.65
C PRO A 60 2.10 2.99 -15.62
N ALA A 61 2.44 1.78 -15.16
CA ALA A 61 3.11 0.74 -15.96
C ALA A 61 2.17 -0.43 -16.32
N GLY A 62 0.85 -0.25 -16.23
CA GLY A 62 -0.15 -1.31 -16.41
C GLY A 62 -0.50 -2.02 -15.10
N GLU A 63 -1.62 -2.77 -15.12
CA GLU A 63 -2.05 -3.51 -13.94
C GLU A 63 -1.15 -4.73 -13.67
N PRO A 64 -0.87 -5.05 -12.39
CA PRO A 64 -0.18 -6.29 -12.05
C PRO A 64 -1.08 -7.49 -12.26
N ARG A 65 -0.48 -8.68 -12.37
CA ARG A 65 -1.23 -9.93 -12.31
C ARG A 65 -1.58 -10.26 -10.86
N TYR A 66 -2.85 -10.55 -10.60
CA TYR A 66 -3.35 -10.96 -9.29
C TYR A 66 -3.52 -12.47 -9.22
N MET A 67 -3.40 -13.03 -8.01
CA MET A 67 -3.75 -14.43 -7.71
C MET A 67 -5.02 -14.52 -6.85
N SER A 68 -5.46 -13.42 -6.22
CA SER A 68 -6.77 -13.32 -5.57
C SER A 68 -7.91 -13.26 -6.59
N VAL A 69 -9.05 -13.87 -6.25
CA VAL A 69 -10.29 -13.78 -7.07
C VAL A 69 -10.85 -12.36 -7.09
N LYS A 70 -10.82 -11.67 -5.94
CA LYS A 70 -11.30 -10.29 -5.80
C LYS A 70 -10.16 -9.39 -5.28
N LYS A 71 -10.03 -8.21 -5.88
CA LYS A 71 -9.12 -7.15 -5.40
C LYS A 71 -9.72 -6.47 -4.16
N PRO A 72 -8.90 -5.99 -3.21
CA PRO A 72 -9.37 -5.12 -2.15
C PRO A 72 -10.09 -3.87 -2.67
N ASP A 73 -11.24 -3.54 -2.09
CA ASP A 73 -12.08 -2.42 -2.57
C ASP A 73 -11.39 -1.06 -2.40
N TRP A 74 -10.48 -0.91 -1.42
CA TRP A 74 -9.71 0.34 -1.22
C TRP A 74 -8.86 0.72 -2.43
N MET A 75 -8.51 -0.23 -3.31
CA MET A 75 -7.65 0.02 -4.46
C MET A 75 -8.28 1.02 -5.44
N SER A 76 -9.61 1.14 -5.49
CA SER A 76 -10.28 2.19 -6.29
C SER A 76 -10.39 3.54 -5.57
N GLY A 77 -9.96 3.65 -4.33
CA GLY A 77 -10.00 4.86 -3.51
C GLY A 77 -10.78 4.66 -2.22
N ILE A 78 -10.17 5.04 -1.10
CA ILE A 78 -10.84 5.19 0.20
C ILE A 78 -10.20 6.34 0.97
N THR A 79 -10.96 6.94 1.88
CA THR A 79 -10.49 8.00 2.76
C THR A 79 -10.32 7.49 4.18
N LEU A 80 -9.12 7.66 4.74
CA LEU A 80 -8.75 7.22 6.09
C LEU A 80 -7.93 8.31 6.80
N SER A 81 -7.93 8.31 8.14
CA SER A 81 -7.01 9.16 8.91
C SER A 81 -5.56 8.67 8.78
N GLY A 82 -4.59 9.57 8.95
CA GLY A 82 -3.18 9.19 9.01
C GLY A 82 -2.88 8.22 10.16
N SER A 83 -3.59 8.36 11.29
CA SER A 83 -3.52 7.40 12.40
C SER A 83 -4.00 5.99 12.00
N ALA A 84 -5.12 5.88 11.27
CA ALA A 84 -5.62 4.60 10.78
C ALA A 84 -4.66 3.96 9.76
N LEU A 85 -4.13 4.74 8.82
CA LEU A 85 -3.14 4.28 7.84
C LEU A 85 -1.85 3.79 8.50
N SER A 86 -1.44 4.40 9.61
CA SER A 86 -0.24 4.01 10.34
C SER A 86 -0.45 2.78 11.23
N ALA A 87 -1.57 2.71 11.96
CA ALA A 87 -1.79 1.68 12.98
C ALA A 87 -2.46 0.41 12.41
N ILE A 88 -3.46 0.58 11.55
CA ILE A 88 -4.30 -0.49 11.00
C ILE A 88 -3.87 -0.83 9.58
N GLY A 89 -3.76 0.17 8.71
CA GLY A 89 -3.42 0.00 7.30
C GLY A 89 -4.60 -0.47 6.43
N VAL A 90 -4.29 -0.95 5.24
CA VAL A 90 -5.25 -1.51 4.26
C VAL A 90 -4.88 -2.95 3.91
N SER A 91 -5.85 -3.75 3.48
CA SER A 91 -5.59 -5.15 3.12
C SER A 91 -4.65 -5.26 1.91
N ALA A 92 -3.61 -6.09 2.02
CA ALA A 92 -2.70 -6.35 0.92
C ALA A 92 -3.36 -7.27 -0.13
N PRO A 93 -3.28 -6.96 -1.44
CA PRO A 93 -3.69 -7.89 -2.48
C PRO A 93 -2.66 -9.01 -2.65
N ILE A 94 -3.10 -10.19 -3.10
CA ILE A 94 -2.19 -11.29 -3.49
C ILE A 94 -1.85 -11.13 -4.97
N LEU A 95 -0.61 -10.78 -5.26
CA LEU A 95 -0.09 -10.67 -6.62
C LEU A 95 0.57 -11.97 -7.06
N ALA A 96 0.72 -12.15 -8.37
CA ALA A 96 1.68 -13.11 -8.91
C ALA A 96 3.11 -12.65 -8.57
N PRO A 97 4.10 -13.56 -8.49
CA PRO A 97 5.50 -13.17 -8.28
C PRO A 97 6.00 -12.22 -9.38
N ALA A 98 7.03 -11.44 -9.06
CA ALA A 98 7.63 -10.42 -9.92
C ALA A 98 6.63 -9.36 -10.44
N ASN A 99 5.62 -9.01 -9.63
CA ASN A 99 4.66 -7.95 -9.92
C ASN A 99 4.68 -6.89 -8.83
N ALA A 100 4.31 -5.67 -9.21
CA ALA A 100 4.21 -4.53 -8.30
C ALA A 100 3.11 -3.57 -8.76
N PHE A 101 2.65 -2.72 -7.86
CA PHE A 101 1.85 -1.55 -8.19
C PHE A 101 2.20 -0.39 -7.27
N LEU A 102 1.76 0.82 -7.65
CA LEU A 102 1.99 2.03 -6.87
C LEU A 102 0.71 2.42 -6.11
N ILE A 103 0.93 3.08 -4.98
CA ILE A 103 -0.11 3.55 -4.08
C ILE A 103 0.09 5.05 -3.93
N GLU A 104 -0.93 5.83 -4.30
CA GLU A 104 -0.96 7.27 -4.07
C GLU A 104 -1.73 7.56 -2.79
N ILE A 105 -1.19 8.47 -1.99
CA ILE A 105 -1.83 8.98 -0.78
C ILE A 105 -1.80 10.52 -0.85
N THR A 106 -2.97 11.15 -0.77
CA THR A 106 -3.10 12.62 -0.86
C THR A 106 -4.00 13.12 0.27
N LYS A 107 -3.54 14.15 0.98
CA LYS A 107 -4.31 14.82 2.04
C LYS A 107 -5.53 15.50 1.42
N ARG A 108 -6.70 15.29 2.03
CA ARG A 108 -7.97 15.90 1.62
C ARG A 108 -8.15 17.28 2.23
#